data_AF-A0A1G8MEY8-F1
#
_entry.id   AF-A0A1G8MEY8-F1
#
_cell.length_a   1.000
_cell.length_b   1.000
_cell.length_c   1.000
_cell.angle_alpha   90.00
_cell.angle_beta   90.00
_cell.angle_gamma   90.00
#
_symmetry.space_group_name_H-M   'P 1'
#
loop_
_entity.id
_entity.type
_entity.pdbx_description
1 polymer ?
#
loop_
_entity_poly.entity_id
_entity_poly.type
_entity_poly.pdbx_seq_one_letter_code
_entity_poly.pdbx_strand_id
1 'polypeptide(L)'
;MYFQIQVFRNTIINWLIPASIIIVVAVLSYLMDFKNYKRTYNYSGIGLYLYSLMHYIIGFGFIVCSIFMLTNYYFADENLKTESYEIVDRTWIQGTGTKYHYGEKQPVFTINYKGKEKELIFFAEYYDKMDFYKTVEFETRKGFFGFDILENKKLN
;
A
#
# COMPACT_ATOMS: atom_id res chain seq x y z
N MET A 1 4.97 8.67 6.71
CA MET A 1 4.83 7.21 6.56
C MET A 1 3.38 6.74 6.67
N TYR A 2 2.62 7.13 7.71
CA TYR A 2 1.19 6.76 7.86
C TYR A 2 0.34 7.00 6.60
N PHE A 3 0.46 8.20 5.99
CA PHE A 3 -0.28 8.55 4.78
C PHE A 3 0.03 7.63 3.57
N GLN A 4 1.31 7.30 3.32
CA GLN A 4 1.69 6.39 2.23
C GLN A 4 1.13 4.98 2.45
N ILE A 5 1.11 4.52 3.70
CA ILE A 5 0.51 3.23 4.07
C ILE A 5 -1.00 3.24 3.78
N GLN A 6 -1.69 4.35 4.06
CA GLN A 6 -3.11 4.50 3.72
C GLN A 6 -3.35 4.46 2.22
N VAL A 7 -2.57 5.19 1.42
CA VAL A 7 -2.67 5.17 -0.05
C VAL A 7 -2.49 3.74 -0.59
N PHE A 8 -1.49 3.02 -0.09
CA PHE A 8 -1.27 1.63 -0.47
C PHE A 8 -2.41 0.70 -0.05
N ARG A 9 -2.89 0.81 1.20
CA ARG A 9 -3.98 -0.04 1.71
C ARG A 9 -5.29 0.18 0.95
N ASN A 10 -5.60 1.44 0.63
CA ASN A 10 -6.81 1.82 -0.09
C ASN A 10 -6.73 1.47 -1.58
N THR A 11 -5.53 1.38 -2.17
CA THR A 11 -5.38 0.95 -3.56
C THR A 11 -5.47 -0.58 -3.66
N ILE A 12 -6.39 -1.10 -4.45
CA ILE A 12 -6.51 -2.53 -4.76
C ILE A 12 -5.51 -2.87 -5.86
N ILE A 13 -4.28 -3.13 -5.44
CA ILE A 13 -3.15 -3.48 -6.32
C ILE A 13 -2.47 -4.75 -5.83
N ASN A 14 -2.01 -5.59 -6.76
CA ASN A 14 -1.19 -6.75 -6.41
C ASN A 14 0.17 -6.25 -5.92
N TRP A 15 0.64 -6.72 -4.75
CA TRP A 15 1.93 -6.34 -4.18
C TRP A 15 3.12 -6.58 -5.12
N LEU A 16 2.99 -7.53 -6.06
CA LEU A 16 3.98 -7.80 -7.10
C LEU A 16 4.22 -6.59 -8.01
N ILE A 17 3.21 -5.75 -8.26
CA ILE A 17 3.33 -4.60 -9.16
C ILE A 17 4.25 -3.55 -8.53
N PRO A 18 4.00 -3.00 -7.32
CA PRO A 18 4.95 -2.13 -6.63
C PRO A 18 6.35 -2.72 -6.48
N ALA A 19 6.45 -4.00 -6.11
CA ALA A 19 7.74 -4.68 -5.98
C ALA A 19 8.51 -4.70 -7.31
N SER A 20 7.84 -4.99 -8.42
CA SER A 20 8.45 -4.98 -9.76
C SER A 20 8.92 -3.59 -10.17
N ILE A 21 8.16 -2.53 -9.87
CA ILE A 21 8.54 -1.14 -10.15
C ILE A 21 9.83 -0.80 -9.42
N ILE A 22 9.90 -1.11 -8.12
CA ILE A 22 11.08 -0.86 -7.29
C ILE A 22 12.32 -1.54 -7.89
N ILE A 23 12.21 -2.83 -8.22
CA ILE A 23 13.36 -3.61 -8.73
C ILE A 23 13.79 -3.14 -10.11
N VAL A 24 12.86 -2.96 -11.05
CA VAL A 24 13.18 -2.54 -12.43
C VAL A 24 13.84 -1.17 -12.42
N VAL A 25 13.28 -0.20 -11.69
CA VAL A 25 13.85 1.15 -11.58
C VAL A 25 15.23 1.10 -10.94
N ALA A 26 15.39 0.35 -9.84
CA ALA A 26 16.67 0.25 -9.16
C ALA A 26 17.77 -0.31 -10.08
N VAL A 27 17.45 -1.36 -10.86
CA VAL A 27 18.39 -1.94 -11.83
C VAL A 27 18.74 -0.94 -12.93
N LEU A 28 17.75 -0.25 -13.50
CA LEU A 28 18.00 0.76 -14.53
C LEU A 28 18.86 1.92 -14.01
N SER A 29 18.53 2.47 -12.84
CA SER A 29 19.30 3.53 -12.20
C SER A 29 20.73 3.07 -11.87
N TYR A 30 20.90 1.85 -11.37
CA TYR A 30 22.22 1.26 -11.12
C TYR A 30 23.04 1.19 -12.41
N LEU A 31 22.49 0.64 -13.50
CA LEU A 31 23.21 0.51 -14.77
C LEU A 31 23.63 1.88 -15.35
N MET A 32 22.80 2.90 -15.19
CA MET A 32 23.06 4.25 -15.71
C MET A 32 24.06 5.04 -14.85
N ASP A 33 23.95 4.96 -13.53
CA ASP A 33 24.62 5.88 -12.62
C ASP A 33 25.76 5.26 -11.79
N PHE A 34 25.93 3.93 -11.81
CA PHE A 34 26.95 3.26 -10.98
C PHE A 34 28.38 3.81 -11.17
N LYS A 35 28.73 4.22 -12.40
CA LYS A 35 30.03 4.84 -12.68
C LYS A 35 30.23 6.16 -11.92
N ASN A 36 29.18 6.98 -11.85
CA ASN A 36 29.22 8.23 -11.09
C ASN A 36 29.23 7.96 -9.59
N TYR A 37 28.40 7.03 -9.12
CA TYR A 37 28.37 6.62 -7.71
C TYR A 37 29.74 6.17 -7.22
N LYS A 38 30.44 5.33 -7.99
CA LYS A 38 31.81 4.90 -7.68
C LYS A 38 32.80 6.06 -7.61
N ARG A 39 32.62 7.11 -8.41
CA ARG A 39 33.49 8.30 -8.40
C ARG A 39 33.20 9.21 -7.20
N THR A 40 31.92 9.31 -6.81
CA THR A 40 31.46 10.17 -5.72
C THR A 40 31.77 9.59 -4.35
N TYR A 41 31.64 8.28 -4.19
CA TYR A 41 31.79 7.62 -2.90
C TYR A 41 33.04 6.74 -2.85
N ASN A 42 33.87 6.94 -1.81
CA ASN A 42 35.09 6.17 -1.56
C ASN A 42 34.80 4.79 -0.94
N TYR A 43 33.89 4.02 -1.53
CA TYR A 43 33.68 2.61 -1.17
C TYR A 43 34.55 1.71 -2.03
N SER A 44 35.03 0.60 -1.46
CA SER A 44 35.87 -0.38 -2.16
C SER A 44 35.37 -1.82 -1.96
N GLY A 45 35.82 -2.71 -2.84
CA GLY A 45 35.49 -4.13 -2.78
C GLY A 45 33.98 -4.40 -2.84
N ILE A 46 33.53 -5.39 -2.07
CA ILE A 46 32.13 -5.85 -2.06
C ILE A 46 31.16 -4.79 -1.51
N GLY A 47 31.66 -3.93 -0.61
CA GLY A 47 30.87 -2.86 0.00
C GLY A 47 30.36 -1.86 -1.03
N LEU A 48 31.18 -1.50 -2.04
CA LEU A 48 30.77 -0.60 -3.11
C LEU A 48 29.51 -1.11 -3.83
N TYR A 49 29.47 -2.38 -4.19
CA TYR A 49 28.33 -2.98 -4.90
C TYR A 49 27.09 -3.08 -4.01
N LEU A 50 27.27 -3.46 -2.73
CA LEU A 50 26.16 -3.60 -1.79
C LEU A 50 25.53 -2.24 -1.45
N TYR A 51 26.34 -1.24 -1.10
CA TYR A 51 25.84 0.09 -0.76
C TYR A 51 25.22 0.81 -1.95
N SER A 52 25.80 0.67 -3.14
CA SER A 52 25.19 1.22 -4.36
C SER A 52 23.84 0.55 -4.66
N LEU A 53 23.75 -0.79 -4.61
CA LEU A 53 22.48 -1.50 -4.81
C LEU A 53 21.42 -1.03 -3.82
N MET A 54 21.75 -0.95 -2.53
CA MET A 54 20.84 -0.44 -1.50
C MET A 54 20.41 1.00 -1.80
N HIS A 55 21.34 1.86 -2.20
CA HIS A 55 21.05 3.25 -2.55
C HIS A 55 20.05 3.35 -3.71
N TYR A 56 20.20 2.55 -4.77
CA TYR A 56 19.27 2.60 -5.90
C TYR A 56 17.92 1.94 -5.62
N ILE A 57 17.89 0.87 -4.83
CA ILE A 57 16.63 0.24 -4.39
C ILE A 57 15.86 1.20 -3.49
N ILE A 58 16.47 1.66 -2.40
CA ILE A 58 15.82 2.47 -1.35
C ILE A 58 15.58 3.90 -1.82
N GLY A 59 16.51 4.47 -2.59
CA GLY A 59 16.37 5.80 -3.16
C GLY A 59 15.43 5.77 -4.36
N PHE A 60 15.97 5.44 -5.52
CA PHE A 60 15.25 5.57 -6.80
C PHE A 60 14.04 4.65 -6.91
N GLY A 61 14.18 3.38 -6.53
CA GLY A 61 13.09 2.40 -6.60
C GLY A 61 11.86 2.82 -5.79
N PHE A 62 12.05 3.12 -4.51
CA PHE A 62 10.94 3.58 -3.65
C PHE A 62 10.42 4.97 -4.02
N ILE A 63 11.27 5.90 -4.49
CA ILE A 63 10.80 7.22 -4.96
C ILE A 63 9.86 7.05 -6.15
N VAL A 64 10.27 6.31 -7.18
CA VAL A 64 9.42 6.12 -8.38
C VAL A 64 8.16 5.33 -8.04
N CYS A 65 8.26 4.30 -7.20
CA CYS A 65 7.08 3.58 -6.72
C CYS A 65 6.13 4.48 -5.93
N SER A 66 6.66 5.40 -5.10
CA SER A 66 5.83 6.35 -4.36
C SER A 66 5.13 7.32 -5.30
N ILE A 67 5.84 7.85 -6.30
CA ILE A 67 5.24 8.73 -7.33
C ILE A 67 4.12 7.96 -8.05
N PHE A 68 4.38 6.73 -8.50
CA PHE A 68 3.37 5.90 -9.15
C PHE A 68 2.11 5.72 -8.28
N MET A 69 2.27 5.35 -7.01
CA MET A 69 1.14 5.14 -6.10
C MET A 69 0.36 6.44 -5.84
N LEU A 70 1.07 7.56 -5.64
CA LEU A 70 0.44 8.85 -5.40
C LEU A 70 -0.26 9.37 -6.66
N THR A 71 0.35 9.24 -7.83
CA THR A 71 -0.27 9.60 -9.10
C THR A 71 -1.53 8.76 -9.34
N ASN A 72 -1.48 7.45 -9.09
CA ASN A 72 -2.66 6.61 -9.19
C ASN A 72 -3.81 7.12 -8.31
N TYR A 73 -3.48 7.48 -7.07
CA TYR A 73 -4.45 7.83 -6.03
C TYR A 73 -5.05 9.22 -6.21
N TYR A 74 -4.22 10.23 -6.46
CA TYR A 74 -4.66 11.63 -6.51
C TYR A 74 -5.30 12.03 -7.84
N PHE A 75 -4.90 11.41 -8.94
CA PHE A 75 -5.48 11.65 -10.26
C PHE A 75 -6.55 10.60 -10.61
N ALA A 76 -7.19 10.03 -9.58
CA ALA A 76 -8.30 9.11 -9.76
C ALA A 76 -9.54 9.85 -10.27
N ASP A 77 -10.35 9.13 -11.05
CA ASP A 77 -11.63 9.59 -11.56
C ASP A 77 -12.61 9.91 -10.41
N GLU A 78 -13.57 10.79 -10.66
CA GLU A 78 -14.61 11.20 -9.70
C GLU A 78 -15.79 10.20 -9.66
N ASN A 79 -15.85 9.29 -10.63
CA ASN A 79 -16.91 8.28 -10.71
C ASN A 79 -16.80 7.24 -9.58
N LEU A 80 -17.64 7.41 -8.56
CA LEU A 80 -17.79 6.48 -7.44
C LEU A 80 -18.76 5.35 -7.77
N LYS A 81 -18.40 4.14 -7.34
CA LYS A 81 -19.23 2.93 -7.40
C LYS A 81 -19.34 2.32 -6.02
N THR A 82 -20.55 2.30 -5.48
CA THR A 82 -20.85 1.64 -4.21
C THR A 82 -21.12 0.16 -4.46
N GLU A 83 -20.43 -0.70 -3.73
CA GLU A 83 -20.59 -2.14 -3.81
C GLU A 83 -20.67 -2.71 -2.39
N SER A 84 -21.45 -3.79 -2.21
CA SER A 84 -21.61 -4.47 -0.93
C SER A 84 -21.15 -5.92 -1.05
N TYR A 85 -20.37 -6.37 -0.08
CA TYR A 85 -19.73 -7.67 -0.06
C TYR A 85 -19.98 -8.38 1.27
N GLU A 86 -20.18 -9.69 1.22
CA GLU A 86 -20.25 -10.52 2.43
C GLU A 86 -18.87 -10.66 3.08
N ILE A 87 -18.87 -10.66 4.41
CA ILE A 87 -17.67 -10.87 5.21
C ILE A 87 -17.35 -12.37 5.24
N VAL A 88 -16.19 -12.74 4.70
CA VAL A 88 -15.71 -14.12 4.63
C VAL A 88 -14.91 -14.50 5.88
N ASP A 89 -14.12 -13.58 6.41
CA ASP A 89 -13.31 -13.79 7.62
C ASP A 89 -13.22 -12.53 8.49
N ARG A 90 -12.92 -12.74 9.78
CA ARG A 90 -12.85 -11.72 10.83
C ARG A 90 -11.58 -11.93 11.64
N THR A 91 -10.69 -10.95 11.62
CA THR A 91 -9.49 -10.91 12.47
C THR A 91 -9.30 -9.53 13.09
N TRP A 92 -8.22 -9.33 13.83
CA TRP A 92 -7.87 -8.03 14.41
C TRP A 92 -6.38 -7.80 14.33
N ILE A 93 -6.02 -6.53 14.27
CA ILE A 93 -4.63 -6.08 14.36
C ILE A 93 -4.50 -5.10 15.52
N GLN A 94 -3.29 -5.01 16.06
CA GLN A 94 -2.98 -3.97 17.03
C GLN A 94 -2.87 -2.63 16.28
N GLY A 95 -3.69 -1.67 16.70
CA GLY A 95 -3.76 -0.35 16.10
C GLY A 95 -2.43 0.37 16.22
N THR A 96 -1.90 0.81 15.08
CA THR A 96 -0.71 1.66 14.99
C THR A 96 -1.15 3.13 14.96
N GLY A 97 -1.76 3.59 16.05
CA GLY A 97 -2.29 4.94 16.18
C GLY A 97 -1.31 5.95 16.78
N THR A 98 -1.77 7.20 16.94
CA THR A 98 -1.10 8.22 17.78
C THR A 98 -1.00 7.73 19.23
N LYS A 99 -0.17 8.39 20.05
CA LYS A 99 0.14 8.01 21.45
C LYS A 99 -1.08 7.67 22.33
N TYR A 100 -2.28 8.15 21.96
CA TYR A 100 -3.55 7.92 22.65
C TYR A 100 -4.32 6.66 22.22
N HIS A 101 -4.10 6.15 21.00
CA HIS A 101 -4.78 4.95 20.46
C HIS A 101 -3.81 3.77 20.24
N TYR A 102 -2.60 3.88 20.79
CA TYR A 102 -1.59 2.84 20.67
C TYR A 102 -2.01 1.62 21.50
N GLY A 103 -2.21 0.49 20.82
CA GLY A 103 -2.59 -0.77 21.47
C GLY A 103 -4.08 -1.10 21.44
N GLU A 104 -4.93 -0.22 20.92
CA GLU A 104 -6.33 -0.54 20.66
C GLU A 104 -6.44 -1.63 19.58
N LYS A 105 -7.38 -2.56 19.72
CA LYS A 105 -7.62 -3.59 18.71
C LYS A 105 -8.47 -3.01 17.59
N GLN A 106 -7.96 -3.10 16.37
CA GLN A 106 -8.68 -2.69 15.17
C GLN A 106 -9.23 -3.94 14.48
N PRO A 107 -10.56 -4.02 14.25
CA PRO A 107 -11.14 -5.15 13.56
C PRO A 107 -10.77 -5.10 12.07
N VAL A 108 -10.53 -6.28 11.52
CA VAL A 108 -10.16 -6.48 10.11
C VAL A 108 -11.13 -7.49 9.53
N PHE A 109 -11.84 -7.06 8.49
CA PHE A 109 -12.79 -7.91 7.78
C PHE A 109 -12.21 -8.30 6.43
N THR A 110 -12.27 -9.58 6.11
CA THR A 110 -11.84 -10.11 4.82
C THR A 110 -13.05 -10.32 3.94
N ILE A 111 -12.98 -9.79 2.72
CA ILE A 111 -14.01 -9.93 1.68
C ILE A 111 -13.42 -10.58 0.43
N ASN A 112 -14.27 -11.16 -0.42
CA ASN A 112 -13.87 -11.60 -1.75
C ASN A 112 -14.16 -10.48 -2.78
N TYR A 113 -13.13 -9.74 -3.14
CA TYR A 113 -13.19 -8.69 -4.16
C TYR A 113 -12.59 -9.18 -5.48
N LYS A 114 -13.43 -9.32 -6.51
CA LYS A 114 -13.01 -9.76 -7.86
C LYS A 114 -12.19 -11.07 -7.86
N GLY A 115 -12.61 -12.03 -7.02
CA GLY A 115 -11.96 -13.33 -6.91
C GLY A 115 -10.68 -13.34 -6.06
N LYS A 116 -10.40 -12.25 -5.32
CA LYS A 116 -9.26 -12.14 -4.41
C LYS A 116 -9.70 -11.74 -3.02
N GLU A 117 -9.09 -12.35 -2.02
CA GLU A 117 -9.29 -11.96 -0.64
C GLU A 117 -8.67 -10.57 -0.39
N LYS A 118 -9.46 -9.67 0.20
CA LYS A 118 -9.05 -8.32 0.56
C LYS A 118 -9.40 -8.05 2.01
N GLU A 119 -8.39 -7.69 2.78
CA GLU A 119 -8.53 -7.26 4.16
C GLU A 119 -8.87 -5.76 4.23
N LEU A 120 -9.89 -5.43 5.02
CA LEU A 120 -10.37 -4.08 5.28
C LEU A 120 -10.32 -3.80 6.78
N ILE A 121 -9.50 -2.81 7.17
CA ILE A 121 -9.26 -2.46 8.58
C ILE A 121 -10.19 -1.33 9.00
N PHE A 122 -10.93 -1.47 10.09
CA PHE A 122 -11.86 -0.46 10.59
C PHE A 122 -11.37 0.19 11.89
N PHE A 123 -12.06 1.26 12.32
CA PHE A 123 -11.78 1.90 13.60
C PHE A 123 -12.08 0.96 14.77
N ALA A 124 -11.38 1.17 15.90
CA ALA A 124 -11.47 0.30 17.07
C ALA A 124 -12.87 0.24 17.69
N GLU A 125 -13.69 1.27 17.49
CA GLU A 125 -15.10 1.31 17.95
C GLU A 125 -15.97 0.18 17.40
N TYR A 126 -15.58 -0.42 16.27
CA TYR A 126 -16.30 -1.54 15.67
C TYR A 126 -15.87 -2.90 16.22
N TYR A 127 -14.82 -2.96 17.06
CA TYR A 127 -14.24 -4.21 17.54
C TYR A 127 -15.20 -5.03 18.39
N ASP A 128 -15.86 -4.40 19.36
CA ASP A 128 -16.76 -5.11 20.30
C ASP A 128 -17.99 -5.70 19.62
N LYS A 129 -18.37 -5.17 18.45
CA LYS A 129 -19.54 -5.62 17.66
C LYS A 129 -19.15 -6.33 16.38
N MET A 130 -17.88 -6.71 16.23
CA MET A 130 -17.34 -7.24 14.98
C MET A 130 -18.12 -8.44 14.44
N ASP A 131 -18.58 -9.32 15.33
CA ASP A 131 -19.31 -10.55 14.96
C ASP A 131 -20.75 -10.30 14.49
N PHE A 132 -21.31 -9.11 14.75
CA PHE A 132 -22.68 -8.78 14.35
C PHE A 132 -22.78 -8.31 12.90
N TYR A 133 -21.71 -7.75 12.34
CA TYR A 133 -21.68 -7.28 10.96
C TYR A 133 -21.59 -8.45 9.99
N LYS A 134 -22.43 -8.42 8.96
CA LYS A 134 -22.51 -9.49 7.95
C LYS A 134 -21.90 -9.05 6.63
N THR A 135 -22.03 -7.76 6.32
CA THR A 135 -21.64 -7.19 5.05
C THR A 135 -20.79 -5.95 5.25
N VAL A 136 -19.87 -5.73 4.31
CA VAL A 136 -19.14 -4.48 4.18
C VAL A 136 -19.58 -3.80 2.90
N GLU A 137 -20.07 -2.58 3.04
CA GLU A 137 -20.32 -1.69 1.91
C GLU A 137 -19.14 -0.74 1.78
N PHE A 138 -18.63 -0.56 0.57
CA PHE A 138 -17.60 0.44 0.32
C PHE A 138 -17.73 1.04 -1.07
N GLU A 139 -17.18 2.24 -1.20
CA GLU A 139 -17.13 2.94 -2.46
C GLU A 139 -15.80 2.65 -3.15
N THR A 140 -15.82 2.53 -4.47
CA THR A 140 -14.62 2.41 -5.28
C THR A 140 -14.61 3.47 -6.36
N ARG A 141 -13.43 3.99 -6.66
CA ARG A 141 -13.18 4.80 -7.86
C ARG A 141 -11.98 4.28 -8.62
N LYS A 142 -11.89 4.63 -9.90
CA LYS A 142 -10.78 4.23 -10.75
C LYS A 142 -9.61 5.20 -10.60
N GLY A 143 -8.48 4.69 -10.14
CA GLY A 143 -7.20 5.41 -10.13
C GLY A 143 -6.69 5.69 -11.53
N PHE A 144 -5.73 6.63 -11.63
CA PHE A 144 -5.18 7.08 -12.91
C PHE A 144 -4.62 5.95 -13.78
N PHE A 145 -4.01 4.93 -13.15
CA PHE A 145 -3.48 3.75 -13.86
C PHE A 145 -4.48 2.59 -13.91
N GLY A 146 -5.76 2.82 -13.61
CA GLY A 146 -6.86 1.86 -13.70
C GLY A 146 -7.07 0.95 -12.49
N PHE A 147 -6.23 1.08 -11.46
CA PHE A 147 -6.39 0.36 -10.19
C PHE A 147 -7.56 0.93 -9.38
N ASP A 148 -8.37 0.05 -8.80
CA ASP A 148 -9.48 0.48 -7.95
C ASP A 148 -8.95 1.06 -6.64
N ILE A 149 -9.52 2.18 -6.23
CA ILE A 149 -9.22 2.84 -4.96
C ILE A 149 -10.47 2.75 -4.11
N LEU A 150 -10.30 2.17 -2.92
CA LEU A 150 -11.31 2.10 -1.89
C LEU A 150 -11.48 3.48 -1.25
N GLU A 151 -12.70 3.99 -1.32
CA GLU A 151 -13.18 5.12 -0.56
C GLU A 151 -14.30 4.66 0.38
N ASN A 152 -14.56 5.45 1.42
CA ASN A 152 -15.70 5.33 2.34
C ASN A 152 -16.24 3.90 2.55
N LYS A 153 -15.94 3.32 3.72
CA LYS A 153 -16.40 1.97 4.07
C LYS A 153 -17.38 2.03 5.24
N LYS A 154 -18.41 1.20 5.16
CA LYS A 154 -19.47 1.05 6.16
C LYS A 154 -19.69 -0.43 6.45
N LEU A 155 -20.07 -0.71 7.69
CA LEU A 155 -20.41 -2.06 8.13
C LEU A 155 -21.93 -2.14 8.33
N ASN A 156 -22.53 -3.21 7.81
CA ASN A 156 -23.96 -3.50 7.90
C ASN A 156 -24.19 -4.93 8.42
#